data_AF-A0A950I2I1-F1
#
_entry.id   AF-A0A950I2I1-F1
#
_cell.length_a   1.000
_cell.length_b   1.000
_cell.length_c   1.000
_cell.angle_alpha   90.00
_cell.angle_beta   90.00
_cell.angle_gamma   90.00
#
_symmetry.space_group_name_H-M   'P 1'
#
loop_
_entity.id
_entity.type
_entity.pdbx_description
1 polymer ?
#
loop_
_entity_poly.entity_id
_entity_poly.type
_entity_poly.pdbx_seq_one_letter_code
_entity_poly.pdbx_strand_id
1 'polypeptide(L)'
;MFASVLSLANPAQALQAAAMFARPLVGLGALATFFVMFKPMLLGVFQAIRLVFNPRLTLEERNSRRKLQGVLMLNRMARDIEQFEPSQAAELRQLASRC
;
A
#
# COMPACT_ATOMS: atom_id res chain seq x y z
N MET A 1 -60.57 -6.73 -0.90
CA MET A 1 -60.10 -5.47 -1.53
C MET A 1 -60.37 -4.22 -0.69
N PHE A 2 -61.48 -4.09 0.04
CA PHE A 2 -61.73 -2.92 0.90
C PHE A 2 -60.79 -2.80 2.13
N ALA A 3 -60.35 -3.92 2.72
CA ALA A 3 -59.45 -3.91 3.89
C ALA A 3 -58.04 -3.39 3.58
N SER A 4 -57.53 -3.62 2.37
CA SER A 4 -56.21 -3.14 1.93
C SER A 4 -56.19 -1.64 1.61
N VAL A 5 -57.32 -1.05 1.21
CA VAL A 5 -57.45 0.40 0.98
C VAL A 5 -57.55 1.15 2.32
N LEU A 6 -58.29 0.62 3.29
CA LEU A 6 -58.36 1.15 4.66
C LEU A 6 -57.00 1.08 5.39
N SER A 7 -56.16 0.12 5.02
CA SER A 7 -54.79 -0.02 5.56
C SER A 7 -53.85 1.12 5.15
N LEU A 8 -53.93 1.57 3.89
CA LEU A 8 -53.15 2.71 3.40
C LEU A 8 -53.63 4.06 3.97
N ALA A 9 -54.91 4.15 4.37
CA ALA A 9 -55.49 5.34 5.00
C ALA A 9 -55.10 5.52 6.48
N ASN A 10 -54.54 4.48 7.11
CA ASN A 10 -54.12 4.54 8.50
C ASN A 10 -52.67 5.05 8.62
N PRO A 11 -52.42 6.27 9.13
CA PRO A 11 -51.08 6.87 9.16
C PRO A 11 -50.07 6.04 9.95
N ALA A 12 -50.54 5.24 10.90
CA ALA A 12 -49.71 4.33 11.69
C ALA A 12 -49.07 3.22 10.84
N GLN A 13 -49.75 2.72 9.80
CA GLN A 13 -49.24 1.65 8.94
C GLN A 13 -48.29 2.20 7.87
N ALA A 14 -48.59 3.38 7.32
CA ALA A 14 -47.67 4.09 6.42
C ALA A 14 -46.33 4.41 7.11
N LEU A 15 -46.36 4.80 8.39
CA LEU A 15 -45.15 5.06 9.18
C LEU A 15 -44.34 3.78 9.44
N GLN A 16 -44.98 2.63 9.67
CA GLN A 16 -44.29 1.35 9.86
C GLN A 16 -43.62 0.87 8.56
N ALA A 17 -44.31 1.04 7.43
CA ALA A 17 -43.75 0.77 6.10
C ALA A 17 -42.60 1.73 5.74
N ALA A 18 -42.66 2.99 6.18
CA ALA A 18 -41.52 3.90 6.05
C ALA A 18 -40.37 3.49 6.98
N ALA A 19 -40.67 3.08 8.22
CA ALA A 19 -39.67 2.72 9.23
C ALA A 19 -38.84 1.48 8.85
N MET A 20 -39.42 0.51 8.14
CA MET A 20 -38.67 -0.66 7.65
C MET A 20 -37.57 -0.29 6.65
N PHE A 21 -37.75 0.79 5.87
CA PHE A 21 -36.71 1.28 4.94
C PHE A 21 -35.85 2.39 5.55
N ALA A 22 -36.43 3.26 6.39
CA ALA A 22 -35.72 4.35 7.03
C ALA A 22 -34.66 3.86 8.02
N ARG A 23 -34.94 2.81 8.80
CA ARG A 23 -34.01 2.23 9.77
C ARG A 23 -32.67 1.77 9.16
N PRO A 24 -32.65 0.92 8.11
CA PRO A 24 -31.39 0.52 7.48
C PRO A 24 -30.70 1.68 6.75
N LEU A 25 -31.45 2.61 6.15
CA LEU A 25 -30.87 3.80 5.51
C LEU A 25 -30.13 4.70 6.51
N VAL A 26 -30.71 4.95 7.68
CA VAL A 26 -30.06 5.72 8.74
C VAL A 26 -28.83 4.99 9.29
N GLY A 27 -28.93 3.66 9.50
CA GLY A 27 -27.80 2.85 9.95
C GLY A 27 -26.63 2.83 8.96
N LEU A 28 -26.94 2.62 7.67
CA LEU A 28 -25.93 2.64 6.60
C LEU A 28 -25.36 4.04 6.40
N GLY A 29 -26.18 5.09 6.52
CA GLY A 29 -25.73 6.48 6.48
C GLY A 29 -24.75 6.80 7.61
N ALA A 30 -25.06 6.38 8.84
CA ALA A 30 -24.18 6.55 10.00
C ALA A 30 -22.86 5.78 9.86
N LEU A 31 -22.90 4.56 9.31
CA LEU A 31 -21.69 3.81 8.99
C LEU A 31 -20.86 4.50 7.89
N ALA A 32 -21.50 4.98 6.83
CA ALA A 32 -20.83 5.66 5.75
C ALA A 32 -20.15 6.96 6.22
N THR A 33 -20.83 7.76 7.04
CA THR A 33 -20.24 8.98 7.63
C THR A 33 -19.08 8.65 8.57
N PHE A 34 -19.19 7.58 9.37
CA PHE A 34 -18.07 7.07 10.17
C PHE A 34 -16.87 6.74 9.27
N PHE A 35 -17.05 5.92 8.24
CA PHE A 35 -15.95 5.57 7.32
C PHE A 35 -15.35 6.79 6.61
N VAL A 36 -16.16 7.79 6.24
CA VAL A 36 -15.68 9.03 5.62
C VAL A 36 -14.91 9.89 6.62
N MET A 37 -15.34 9.96 7.88
CA MET A 37 -14.64 10.70 8.93
C MET A 37 -13.30 10.03 9.30
N PHE A 38 -13.24 8.70 9.28
CA PHE A 38 -12.03 7.92 9.54
C PHE A 38 -11.23 7.57 8.27
N LYS A 39 -11.60 8.07 7.09
CA LYS A 39 -10.83 7.94 5.85
C LYS A 39 -9.33 8.20 6.01
N PRO A 40 -8.88 9.29 6.68
CA PRO A 40 -7.45 9.55 6.81
C PRO A 40 -6.71 8.45 7.57
N MET A 41 -7.32 7.85 8.60
CA MET A 41 -6.74 6.72 9.32
C MET A 41 -6.66 5.47 8.44
N LEU A 42 -7.74 5.16 7.71
CA LEU A 42 -7.79 3.99 6.83
C LEU A 42 -6.76 4.08 5.70
N LEU A 43 -6.53 5.29 5.16
CA LEU A 43 -5.49 5.54 4.17
C LEU A 43 -4.09 5.31 4.75
N GLY A 44 -3.83 5.75 5.98
CA GLY A 44 -2.55 5.51 6.66
C GLY A 44 -2.28 4.01 6.87
N VAL A 45 -3.29 3.28 7.38
CA VAL A 45 -3.21 1.83 7.56
C VAL A 45 -2.99 1.12 6.22
N PHE A 46 -3.71 1.51 5.18
CA PHE A 46 -3.55 0.95 3.83
C PHE A 46 -2.14 1.19 3.27
N GLN A 47 -1.57 2.38 3.46
CA GLN A 47 -0.20 2.69 3.05
C GLN A 47 0.83 1.86 3.81
N ALA A 48 0.64 1.68 5.12
CA ALA A 48 1.51 0.83 5.94
C ALA A 48 1.44 -0.64 5.49
N ILE A 49 0.23 -1.17 5.29
CA ILE A 49 0.01 -2.52 4.76
C ILE A 49 0.69 -2.67 3.39
N ARG A 50 0.55 -1.68 2.51
CA ARG A 50 1.20 -1.68 1.20
C ARG A 50 2.73 -1.69 1.32
N LEU A 51 3.29 -0.99 2.30
CA LEU A 51 4.73 -0.98 2.56
C LEU A 51 5.23 -2.35 3.03
N VAL A 52 4.44 -3.07 3.80
CA VAL A 52 4.77 -4.44 4.25
C VAL A 52 4.73 -5.44 3.08
N PHE A 53 3.72 -5.35 2.22
CA PHE A 53 3.59 -6.27 1.09
C PHE A 53 4.53 -5.94 -0.08
N ASN A 54 4.81 -4.67 -0.32
CA ASN A 54 5.72 -4.21 -1.35
C ASN A 54 6.63 -3.12 -0.76
N PRO A 55 7.70 -3.53 -0.04
CA PRO A 55 8.67 -2.59 0.51
C PRO A 55 9.26 -1.80 -0.65
N ARG A 56 8.87 -0.52 -0.73
CA ARG A 56 9.40 0.39 -1.73
C ARG A 56 10.83 0.70 -1.31
N LEU A 57 11.81 0.08 -1.99
CA LEU A 57 13.21 0.46 -1.86
C LEU A 57 13.32 1.97 -2.00
N THR A 58 13.82 2.64 -0.96
CA THR A 58 13.99 4.09 -0.93
C THR A 58 14.96 4.50 -2.04
N LEU A 59 14.89 5.75 -2.50
CA LEU A 59 15.81 6.24 -3.54
C LEU A 59 17.28 6.08 -3.11
N GLU A 60 17.57 6.32 -1.84
CA GLU A 60 18.89 6.12 -1.25
C GLU A 60 19.30 4.65 -1.27
N GLU A 61 18.41 3.74 -0.91
CA GLU A 61 18.70 2.30 -0.91
C GLU A 61 18.89 1.73 -2.32
N ARG A 62 18.18 2.28 -3.31
CA ARG A 62 18.42 1.94 -4.72
C ARG A 62 19.79 2.43 -5.18
N ASN A 63 20.16 3.64 -4.80
CA ASN A 63 21.46 4.21 -5.17
C ASN A 63 22.62 3.44 -4.51
N SER A 64 22.48 3.13 -3.22
CA SER A 64 23.48 2.33 -2.50
C SER A 64 23.63 0.92 -3.10
N ARG A 65 22.52 0.25 -3.45
CA ARG A 65 22.56 -1.04 -4.15
C ARG A 65 23.28 -0.97 -5.49
N ARG A 66 23.03 0.07 -6.28
CA ARG A 66 23.73 0.28 -7.57
C ARG A 66 25.23 0.47 -7.38
N LYS A 67 25.64 1.28 -6.39
CA LYS A 67 27.05 1.46 -6.04
C LYS A 67 27.70 0.14 -5.60
N LEU A 68 27.07 -0.58 -4.68
CA LEU A 68 27.54 -1.89 -4.21
C LEU A 68 27.67 -2.90 -5.36
N GLN A 69 26.71 -2.93 -6.29
CA GLN A 69 26.79 -3.80 -7.47
C GLN A 69 28.01 -3.47 -8.34
N GLY A 70 28.31 -2.18 -8.54
CA GLY A 70 29.52 -1.73 -9.25
C GLY A 70 30.81 -2.19 -8.56
N VAL A 71 30.91 -1.99 -7.25
CA VAL A 71 32.06 -2.43 -6.44
C VAL A 71 32.24 -3.95 -6.49
N LEU A 72 31.15 -4.72 -6.38
CA LEU A 72 31.18 -6.18 -6.47
C LEU A 72 31.54 -6.69 -7.87
N MET A 73 31.21 -5.94 -8.92
CA MET A 73 31.59 -6.25 -10.30
C MET A 73 33.09 -6.02 -10.52
N LEU A 74 33.62 -4.89 -10.08
CA LEU A 74 35.05 -4.60 -10.14
C LEU A 74 35.89 -5.62 -9.35
N ASN A 75 35.43 -6.00 -8.16
CA ASN A 75 36.09 -7.03 -7.36
C ASN A 75 36.05 -8.42 -8.00
N ARG A 76 35.01 -8.74 -8.77
CA ARG A 76 34.94 -9.97 -9.56
C ARG A 76 35.94 -9.93 -10.71
N MET A 77 35.95 -8.86 -11.49
CA MET A 77 36.94 -8.66 -12.57
C MET A 77 38.38 -8.75 -12.07
N ALA A 78 38.67 -8.09 -10.95
CA ALA A 78 39.99 -8.17 -10.32
C ALA A 78 40.41 -9.60 -9.97
N ARG A 79 39.45 -10.43 -9.53
CA ARG A 79 39.70 -11.84 -9.19
C ARG A 79 39.91 -12.70 -10.43
N ASP A 80 39.19 -12.41 -11.51
CA ASP A 80 39.31 -13.14 -12.78
C ASP A 80 40.68 -12.90 -13.44
N ILE A 81 41.21 -11.67 -13.35
CA ILE A 81 42.52 -11.31 -13.94
C ILE A 81 43.71 -11.55 -13.00
N GLU A 82 43.49 -11.82 -11.72
CA GLU A 82 44.54 -11.99 -10.71
C GLU A 82 45.55 -13.08 -11.06
N GLN A 83 45.11 -14.13 -11.77
CA GLN A 83 45.97 -15.23 -12.20
C GLN A 83 46.91 -14.85 -13.34
N PHE A 84 46.55 -13.86 -14.15
CA PHE A 84 47.31 -13.46 -15.34
C PHE A 84 48.10 -12.17 -15.10
N GLU A 85 47.48 -11.16 -14.47
CA GLU A 85 48.06 -9.83 -14.26
C GLU A 85 47.71 -9.31 -12.84
N PRO A 86 48.52 -9.67 -11.82
CA PRO A 86 48.22 -9.33 -10.42
C PRO A 86 48.33 -7.82 -10.13
N SER A 87 49.13 -7.07 -10.89
CA SER A 87 49.24 -5.61 -10.77
C SER A 87 47.93 -4.92 -11.19
N GLN A 88 47.34 -5.32 -12.33
CA GLN A 88 46.06 -4.79 -12.78
C GLN A 88 44.92 -5.18 -11.85
N ALA A 89 44.93 -6.41 -11.31
CA ALA A 89 43.99 -6.83 -10.27
C ALA A 89 44.04 -5.92 -9.03
N ALA A 90 45.24 -5.50 -8.61
CA ALA A 90 45.41 -4.58 -7.50
C ALA A 90 44.85 -3.18 -7.81
N GLU A 91 45.04 -2.66 -9.02
CA GLU A 91 44.47 -1.39 -9.45
C GLU A 91 42.94 -1.42 -9.47
N LEU A 92 42.33 -2.49 -9.98
CA LEU A 92 40.87 -2.66 -9.96
C LEU A 92 40.31 -2.73 -8.54
N ARG A 93 41.00 -3.38 -7.60
CA ARG A 93 40.61 -3.38 -6.17
C ARG A 93 40.73 -2.00 -5.54
N GLN A 94 41.74 -1.22 -5.91
CA GLN A 94 41.90 0.16 -5.46
C GLN A 94 40.83 1.09 -6.04
N LEU A 95 40.40 0.88 -7.29
CA LEU A 95 39.27 1.60 -7.86
C LEU A 95 37.97 1.23 -7.14
N ALA A 96 37.77 -0.06 -6.81
CA ALA A 96 36.60 -0.54 -6.10
C ALA A 96 36.49 0.01 -4.66
N SER A 97 37.61 0.25 -3.98
CA SER A 97 37.61 0.78 -2.61
C SER A 97 37.34 2.29 -2.52
N ARG A 98 37.37 3.00 -3.66
CA ARG A 98 37.16 4.45 -3.76
C ARG A 98 35.75 4.86 -4.21
N CYS A 99 34.93 3.90 -4.62
CA CYS A 99 33.55 4.10 -5.07
C CYS A 99 32.53 3.91 -3.94
#